data_AF-A0A836W8F2-F1
#
_entry.id   AF-A0A836W8F2-F1
#
_cell.length_a   1.000
_cell.length_b   1.000
_cell.length_c   1.000
_cell.angle_alpha   90.00
_cell.angle_beta   90.00
_cell.angle_gamma   90.00
#
_symmetry.space_group_name_H-M   'P 1'
#
loop_
_entity.id
_entity.type
_entity.pdbx_description
1 polymer ?
#
loop_
_entity_poly.entity_id
_entity_poly.type
_entity_poly.pdbx_seq_one_letter_code
_entity_poly.pdbx_strand_id
1 'polypeptide(L)' 'MSEVLSIRVPRELKRRLEALRDMVDWRSEIVKFLEERVEYYEKLKAIREIEELMKSHPELPRGLAAGSVREDRDSH' A
#
# COMPACT_ATOMS: atom_id res chain seq x y z
N MET A 1 -3.54 -18.36 14.95
CA MET A 1 -5.02 -18.25 14.88
C MET A 1 -5.36 -18.04 13.41
N SER A 2 -6.28 -18.80 12.82
CA SER A 2 -6.57 -18.73 11.37
C SER A 2 -8.06 -18.54 11.15
N GLU A 3 -8.43 -17.60 10.27
CA GLU A 3 -9.80 -17.32 9.86
C GLU A 3 -10.11 -17.93 8.49
N VAL A 4 -11.39 -18.26 8.23
CA VAL A 4 -11.82 -18.85 6.95
C VAL A 4 -12.33 -17.75 6.02
N LEU A 5 -11.72 -17.63 4.84
CA LEU A 5 -12.16 -16.73 3.78
C LEU A 5 -12.88 -17.51 2.67
N SER A 6 -14.19 -17.32 2.52
CA SER A 6 -14.99 -17.93 1.46
C SER A 6 -15.24 -16.94 0.32
N ILE A 7 -14.67 -17.21 -0.86
CA ILE A 7 -14.81 -16.35 -2.05
C ILE A 7 -15.63 -17.06 -3.12
N ARG A 8 -16.63 -16.37 -3.66
CA ARG A 8 -17.38 -16.85 -4.83
C ARG A 8 -16.53 -16.68 -6.09
N VAL A 9 -16.20 -17.79 -6.74
CA VAL A 9 -15.46 -17.81 -8.00
C VAL A 9 -16.32 -18.38 -9.14
N PRO A 10 -16.05 -18.01 -10.40
CA PRO A 10 -16.68 -18.64 -11.56
C PRO A 10 -16.49 -20.16 -11.55
N ARG A 11 -17.53 -20.90 -11.96
CA ARG A 11 -17.51 -22.38 -11.97
C ARG A 11 -16.33 -22.95 -12.76
N GLU A 12 -16.00 -22.32 -13.88
CA GLU A 12 -14.90 -22.76 -14.75
C GLU A 12 -13.54 -22.64 -14.06
N LEU A 13 -13.32 -21.56 -13.30
CA LEU A 13 -12.09 -21.38 -12.54
C LEU A 13 -11.98 -22.45 -11.46
N LYS A 14 -13.07 -22.74 -10.73
CA LYS A 14 -13.08 -23.80 -9.71
C LYS A 14 -12.70 -25.17 -10.31
N ARG A 15 -13.25 -25.51 -11.48
CA ARG A 15 -12.92 -26.77 -12.18
C ARG A 15 -11.44 -26.86 -12.54
N ARG A 16 -10.85 -25.77 -13.05
CA ARG A 16 -9.42 -25.70 -13.37
C ARG A 16 -8.53 -25.86 -12.15
N LEU A 17 -8.89 -25.22 -11.04
CA LEU A 17 -8.19 -25.37 -9.77
C LEU A 17 -8.26 -26.83 -9.29
N GLU A 18 -9.45 -27.44 -9.30
CA GLU A 18 -9.63 -28.84 -8.89
C GLU A 18 -8.83 -29.81 -9.78
N ALA A 19 -8.80 -29.60 -11.10
CA ALA A 19 -8.06 -30.44 -12.04
C ALA A 19 -6.53 -30.40 -11.83
N LEU A 20 -6.01 -29.33 -11.25
CA LEU A 20 -4.59 -29.10 -11.04
C LEU A 20 -4.18 -29.29 -9.57
N ARG A 21 -5.10 -29.68 -8.68
CA ARG A 21 -4.83 -29.76 -7.23
C ARG A 21 -3.70 -30.74 -6.89
N ASP A 22 -3.50 -31.77 -7.71
CA ASP A 22 -2.48 -32.81 -7.45
C ASP A 22 -1.07 -32.32 -7.79
N MET A 23 -0.96 -31.20 -8.52
CA MET A 23 0.30 -30.57 -8.89
C MET A 23 0.59 -29.29 -8.09
N VAL A 24 -0.45 -28.60 -7.61
CA VAL A 24 -0.34 -27.28 -7.00
C VAL A 24 -1.08 -27.22 -5.68
N ASP A 25 -0.38 -26.81 -4.62
CA ASP A 25 -1.01 -26.45 -3.35
C ASP A 25 -1.67 -25.07 -3.48
N TRP A 26 -2.92 -25.07 -3.93
CA TRP A 26 -3.72 -23.84 -4.07
C TRP A 26 -3.89 -23.07 -2.78
N ARG A 27 -3.86 -23.72 -1.61
CA ARG A 27 -3.96 -23.00 -0.34
C ARG A 27 -2.72 -22.13 -0.16
N SER A 28 -1.54 -22.71 -0.27
CA SER A 28 -0.28 -21.97 -0.13
C SER A 28 -0.15 -20.88 -1.19
N GLU A 29 -0.47 -21.20 -2.45
CA GLU A 29 -0.35 -20.28 -3.57
C GLU A 29 -1.28 -19.07 -3.41
N ILE A 30 -2.54 -19.30 -3.06
CA ILE A 30 -3.52 -18.22 -2.88
C ILE A 30 -3.18 -17.37 -1.66
N VAL A 31 -2.78 -17.97 -0.55
CA VAL A 31 -2.39 -17.21 0.66
C VAL A 31 -1.19 -16.32 0.34
N LYS A 32 -0.14 -16.86 -0.26
CA LYS A 32 1.05 -16.09 -0.62
C LYS A 32 0.73 -14.97 -1.60
N PHE A 33 -0.09 -15.24 -2.61
CA PHE A 33 -0.54 -14.22 -3.55
C PHE A 33 -1.30 -13.10 -2.84
N LEU A 34 -2.18 -13.44 -1.89
CA LEU A 34 -2.93 -12.43 -1.13
C LEU A 34 -2.01 -11.62 -0.21
N GLU A 35 -1.05 -12.23 0.47
CA GLU A 35 -0.05 -11.53 1.31
C GLU A 35 0.75 -10.50 0.49
N GLU A 36 1.30 -10.91 -0.65
CA GLU A 36 2.04 -10.02 -1.54
C GLU A 36 1.18 -8.87 -2.07
N ARG A 37 -0.11 -9.13 -2.36
CA ARG A 37 -1.05 -8.09 -2.82
C ARG A 37 -1.40 -7.12 -1.70
N VAL A 38 -1.63 -7.60 -0.48
CA VAL A 38 -1.90 -6.74 0.67
C VAL A 38 -0.72 -5.81 0.91
N GLU A 39 0.50 -6.35 0.98
CA GLU A 39 1.72 -5.55 1.18
C GLU A 39 1.89 -4.47 0.10
N TYR A 40 1.64 -4.83 -1.16
CA TYR A 40 1.67 -3.88 -2.27
C TYR A 40 0.66 -2.74 -2.10
N TYR A 41 -0.59 -3.05 -1.76
CA TYR A 41 -1.63 -2.03 -1.60
C TYR A 41 -1.46 -1.19 -0.34
N GLU A 42 -0.91 -1.75 0.75
CA GLU A 42 -0.54 -1.00 1.94
C GLU A 42 0.54 0.03 1.64
N LYS A 43 1.60 -0.37 0.92
CA LYS A 43 2.63 0.57 0.44
C LYS A 43 2.02 1.67 -0.43
N LEU A 44 1.12 1.31 -1.33
CA LEU A 44 0.45 2.28 -2.21
C LEU A 44 -0.45 3.25 -1.42
N LYS A 45 -1.15 2.75 -0.40
CA LYS A 45 -1.98 3.56 0.50
C LYS A 45 -1.12 4.54 1.30
N ALA A 46 0.01 4.09 1.84
CA ALA A 46 0.95 4.95 2.57
C ALA A 46 1.49 6.09 1.68
N ILE A 47 1.83 5.80 0.42
CA ILE A 47 2.27 6.84 -0.53
C ILE A 47 1.15 7.86 -0.77
N ARG A 48 -0.09 7.42 -1.00
CA ARG A 48 -1.22 8.33 -1.20
C ARG A 48 -1.49 9.19 0.04
N GLU A 49 -1.42 8.62 1.23
CA GLU A 49 -1.59 9.36 2.48
C GLU A 49 -0.51 10.44 2.65
N ILE A 50 0.74 10.15 2.29
CA ILE A 50 1.83 11.16 2.28
C ILE A 50 1.52 12.28 1.27
N GLU A 51 1.05 11.95 0.07
CA GLU A 51 0.66 12.95 -0.93
C GLU A 51 -0.51 13.83 -0.46
N GLU A 52 -1.51 13.25 0.19
CA GLU A 52 -2.63 14.01 0.76
C GLU A 52 -2.18 14.91 1.92
N LEU A 53 -1.30 14.42 2.79
CA LEU A 53 -0.70 15.22 3.85
C LEU A 53 0.10 16.40 3.28
N MET A 54 0.91 16.17 2.23
CA MET A 54 1.64 17.26 1.56
C MET A 54 0.69 18.29 0.93
N LYS A 55 -0.41 17.86 0.30
CA LYS A 55 -1.42 18.78 -0.25
C LYS A 55 -2.16 19.56 0.82
N SER A 56 -2.34 18.98 2.00
CA SER A 56 -2.99 19.64 3.14
C SER A 56 -2.08 20.63 3.87
N HIS A 57 -0.75 20.53 3.67
CA HIS A 57 0.19 21.47 4.26
C HIS A 57 0.23 22.74 3.41
N PRO A 58 0.03 23.94 4.02
CA PRO A 58 0.17 25.18 3.28
C PRO A 58 1.59 25.27 2.71
N GLU A 59 1.70 25.53 1.42
CA GLU A 59 2.99 25.85 0.81
C GLU A 59 3.58 27.06 1.53
N LEU A 60 4.70 26.87 2.22
CA LEU A 60 5.37 27.96 2.89
C LEU A 60 5.74 29.03 1.85
N PRO A 61 5.52 30.33 2.14
CA PRO A 61 5.85 31.40 1.21
C PRO A 61 7.29 31.26 0.71
N ARG A 62 7.52 31.42 -0.60
CA ARG A 62 8.87 31.42 -1.14
C ARG A 62 9.72 32.43 -0.40
N GLY A 63 10.81 31.96 0.19
CA GLY A 63 11.72 32.79 0.96
C GLY A 63 11.48 32.83 2.46
N LEU A 64 10.48 32.12 3.02
CA LEU A 64 10.30 32.04 4.48
C LEU A 64 11.53 31.44 5.16
N ALA A 65 12.05 30.31 4.67
CA ALA A 65 13.26 29.70 5.23
C ALA A 65 14.50 30.58 5.06
N ALA A 66 14.65 31.28 3.93
CA ALA A 66 15.76 32.19 3.69
C ALA A 66 15.66 33.47 4.53
N GLY A 67 14.43 33.94 4.80
CA GLY A 67 14.11 35.07 5.66
C GLY A 67 14.42 34.74 7.11
N SER A 68 13.94 33.62 7.63
CA SER A 68 14.21 33.19 9.01
C SER A 68 15.69 32.97 9.28
N VAL A 69 16.45 32.39 8.34
CA VAL A 69 17.91 32.23 8.49
C VAL A 69 18.65 33.57 8.42
N ARG A 70 18.13 34.56 7.66
CA ARG A 70 18.71 35.91 7.61
C ARG A 70 18.39 36.70 8.88
N GLU A 71 17.15 36.63 9.36
CA GLU A 71 16.72 37.27 10.61
C GLU A 71 17.53 36.77 11.80
N ASP A 72 17.75 35.46 11.90
CA ASP A 72 18.54 34.85 12.98
C ASP A 72 20.03 35.25 12.90
N ARG A 73 20.57 35.35 11.69
CA ARG A 73 21.96 35.79 11.46
C ARG A 73 22.17 37.28 11.73
N ASP A 74 21.22 38.13 11.35
CA ASP A 74 21.33 39.58 11.49
C ASP A 74 20.91 40.05 12.91
N SER A 75 20.49 39.13 13.80
CA SER A 75 20.17 39.37 15.21
C SER A 75 21.34 39.14 16.19
N HIS A 76 22.56 38.93 15.67
CA HIS A 76 23.83 38.80 16.42
C HIS A 76 24.82 39.89 16.03
#